data_AF-A0A6I9W001-F1
#
_entry.id   AF-A0A6I9W001-F1
#
_cell.length_a   1.000
_cell.length_b   1.000
_cell.length_c   1.000
_cell.angle_alpha   90.00
_cell.angle_beta   90.00
_cell.angle_gamma   90.00
#
_symmetry.space_group_name_H-M   'P 1'
#
loop_
_entity.id
_entity.type
_entity.pdbx_description
1 polymer ?
#
loop_
_entity_poly.entity_id
_entity_poly.type
_entity_poly.pdbx_seq_one_letter_code
_entity_poly.pdbx_strand_id
1 'polypeptide(L)'
;MITNMFIKTCFFVSLINASVSVYTTINSKTSNVTFKYMKGVEGESDLHNCKPYEVCNVIHDRFWMPSLTERFCHCPNGRECPWQWTKTFDNSTMLLNNRSVLKFCTQLIELETCTHKQEAVIVHAEGNNSYIIPHNVTINCICPQTHYWKLQKYIYEEYGLVQIFRCVKKRMCETLDFCGYIRSDLFSAYYRCTCPEKHLCIFKNKTQVNVHELLYTGSAYIAYCYRF
;
A
#
# COMPACT_ATOMS: atom_id res chain seq x y z
N MET A 1 -45.01 48.04 -35.61
CA MET A 1 -43.81 47.44 -36.26
C MET A 1 -42.60 47.88 -35.47
N ILE A 2 -41.69 46.94 -35.16
CA ILE A 2 -40.48 46.99 -34.31
C ILE A 2 -40.64 46.17 -33.02
N THR A 3 -40.25 44.92 -33.19
CA THR A 3 -39.92 43.88 -32.20
C THR A 3 -38.71 44.28 -31.37
N ASN A 4 -38.75 44.11 -30.05
CA ASN A 4 -37.55 44.12 -29.21
C ASN A 4 -37.39 42.77 -28.49
N MET A 5 -36.46 41.99 -29.02
CA MET A 5 -35.94 40.73 -28.51
C MET A 5 -35.10 41.02 -27.25
N PHE A 6 -35.53 40.51 -26.08
CA PHE A 6 -34.67 40.40 -24.92
C PHE A 6 -33.99 39.02 -24.92
N ILE A 7 -32.76 38.95 -25.43
CA ILE A 7 -31.85 37.83 -25.19
C ILE A 7 -31.24 38.06 -23.80
N LYS A 8 -31.65 37.27 -22.80
CA LYS A 8 -30.92 37.15 -21.53
C LYS A 8 -29.96 35.97 -21.64
N THR A 9 -28.69 36.29 -21.81
CA THR A 9 -27.57 35.34 -21.80
C THR A 9 -27.39 34.81 -20.39
N CYS A 10 -27.69 33.53 -20.15
CA CYS A 10 -27.34 32.85 -18.90
C CYS A 10 -25.84 32.58 -18.87
N PHE A 11 -25.10 33.30 -18.03
CA PHE A 11 -23.73 32.94 -17.67
C PHE A 11 -23.77 31.63 -16.85
N PHE A 12 -23.46 30.51 -17.50
CA PHE A 12 -23.10 29.28 -16.82
C PHE A 12 -21.72 29.49 -16.18
N VAL A 13 -21.69 29.85 -14.90
CA VAL A 13 -20.49 29.74 -14.09
C VAL A 13 -20.28 28.25 -13.83
N SER A 14 -19.43 27.62 -14.64
CA SER A 14 -18.96 26.27 -14.38
C SER A 14 -18.16 26.30 -13.08
N LEU A 15 -18.77 25.82 -12.00
CA LEU A 15 -18.06 25.45 -10.78
C LEU A 15 -17.07 24.34 -11.16
N ILE A 16 -15.81 24.71 -11.37
CA ILE A 16 -14.70 23.76 -11.40
C ILE A 16 -14.59 23.26 -9.96
N ASN A 17 -15.27 22.15 -9.66
CA ASN A 17 -14.95 21.35 -8.49
C ASN A 17 -13.53 20.83 -8.70
N ALA A 18 -12.54 21.60 -8.26
CA ALA A 18 -11.21 21.10 -8.01
C ALA A 18 -11.34 20.07 -6.90
N SER A 19 -11.57 18.81 -7.27
CA SER A 19 -11.33 17.69 -6.37
C SER A 19 -9.86 17.75 -6.01
N VAL A 20 -9.55 18.23 -4.80
CA VAL A 20 -8.19 18.21 -4.27
C VAL A 20 -7.76 16.75 -4.27
N SER A 21 -6.94 16.37 -5.25
CA SER A 21 -6.45 15.02 -5.34
C SER A 21 -5.59 14.77 -4.11
N VAL A 22 -5.86 13.68 -3.41
CA VAL A 22 -5.13 13.29 -2.21
C VAL A 22 -3.73 12.77 -2.54
N TYR A 23 -3.45 12.53 -3.83
CA TYR A 23 -2.19 12.01 -4.33
C TYR A 23 -1.91 12.56 -5.73
N THR A 24 -0.64 12.65 -6.09
CA THR A 24 -0.22 12.91 -7.47
C THR A 24 0.08 11.59 -8.17
N THR A 25 -0.38 11.41 -9.41
CA THR A 25 -0.08 10.22 -10.20
C THR A 25 0.56 10.58 -11.53
N ILE A 26 1.65 9.87 -11.86
CA ILE A 26 2.39 10.04 -13.11
C ILE A 26 2.40 8.70 -13.83
N ASN A 27 1.81 8.65 -15.03
CA ASN A 27 1.75 7.44 -15.84
C ASN A 27 2.87 7.44 -16.88
N SER A 28 3.77 6.46 -16.79
CA SER A 28 4.75 6.18 -17.84
C SER A 28 4.21 5.10 -18.77
N LYS A 29 3.81 5.51 -19.99
CA LYS A 29 3.35 4.59 -21.03
C LYS A 29 4.49 3.69 -21.54
N THR A 30 5.69 4.24 -21.69
CA THR A 30 6.87 3.52 -22.21
C THR A 30 7.32 2.42 -21.26
N SER A 31 7.32 2.70 -19.96
CA SER A 31 7.76 1.75 -18.92
C SER A 31 6.62 0.92 -18.32
N ASN A 32 5.38 1.09 -18.81
CA ASN A 32 4.17 0.43 -18.31
C ASN A 32 4.04 0.46 -16.76
N VAL A 33 4.17 1.65 -16.18
CA VAL A 33 4.11 1.88 -14.74
C VAL A 33 3.35 3.17 -14.41
N THR A 34 2.60 3.14 -13.31
CA THR A 34 1.99 4.30 -12.67
C THR A 34 2.78 4.61 -11.41
N PHE A 35 3.33 5.81 -11.31
CA PHE A 35 3.90 6.33 -10.07
C PHE A 35 2.83 7.06 -9.27
N LYS A 36 2.80 6.84 -7.96
CA LYS A 36 1.90 7.51 -7.02
C LYS A 36 2.71 8.16 -5.92
N TYR A 37 2.48 9.45 -5.72
CA TYR A 37 3.11 10.27 -4.70
C TYR A 37 2.09 10.66 -3.64
N MET A 38 2.56 10.87 -2.42
CA MET A 38 1.72 11.33 -1.32
C MET A 38 1.22 12.76 -1.54
N LYS A 39 0.26 13.17 -0.70
CA LYS A 39 -0.29 14.53 -0.72
C LYS A 39 0.83 15.55 -0.51
N GLY A 40 0.84 16.61 -1.31
CA GLY A 40 1.83 17.68 -1.21
C GLY A 40 3.18 17.37 -1.90
N VAL A 41 3.32 16.18 -2.50
CA VAL A 41 4.45 15.81 -3.36
C VAL A 41 3.97 15.77 -4.80
N GLU A 42 4.49 16.67 -5.63
CA GLU A 42 4.11 16.79 -7.05
C GLU A 42 5.02 15.96 -7.96
N GLY A 43 6.17 15.54 -7.45
CA GLY A 43 7.04 14.60 -8.14
C GLY A 43 8.30 14.26 -7.36
N GLU A 44 9.31 13.81 -8.09
CA GLU A 44 10.57 13.39 -7.51
C GLU A 44 11.23 14.54 -6.71
N SER A 45 11.25 15.78 -7.19
CA SER A 45 11.95 16.90 -6.51
C SER A 45 11.52 17.14 -5.06
N ASP A 46 10.30 16.76 -4.69
CA ASP A 46 9.73 17.09 -3.39
C ASP A 46 9.90 15.94 -2.38
N LEU A 47 10.44 14.80 -2.81
CA LEU A 47 10.74 13.66 -1.94
C LEU A 47 11.96 13.95 -1.06
N HIS A 48 11.87 13.63 0.23
CA HIS A 48 13.01 13.70 1.14
C HIS A 48 14.02 12.58 0.86
N ASN A 49 15.22 12.70 1.41
CA ASN A 49 16.21 11.62 1.37
C ASN A 49 15.85 10.52 2.39
N CYS A 50 15.80 9.28 1.93
CA CYS A 50 15.53 8.12 2.77
C CYS A 50 16.59 7.97 3.88
N LYS A 51 16.11 7.70 5.08
CA LYS A 51 16.93 7.23 6.20
C LYS A 51 17.27 5.74 6.02
N PRO A 52 18.25 5.21 6.77
CA PRO A 52 18.51 3.77 6.78
C PRO A 52 17.25 2.98 7.10
N TYR A 53 17.00 1.91 6.34
CA TYR A 53 15.85 1.01 6.50
C TYR A 53 14.47 1.65 6.32
N GLU A 54 14.43 2.86 5.77
CA GLU A 54 13.20 3.49 5.30
C GLU A 54 12.80 2.90 3.94
N VAL A 55 11.51 2.58 3.79
CA VAL A 55 10.95 2.11 2.52
C VAL A 55 10.96 3.27 1.54
N CYS A 56 11.66 3.11 0.43
CA CYS A 56 11.71 4.13 -0.62
C CYS A 56 10.57 3.98 -1.63
N ASN A 57 10.18 2.74 -1.95
CA ASN A 57 9.01 2.44 -2.77
C ASN A 57 8.19 1.27 -2.23
N VAL A 58 6.89 1.29 -2.52
CA VAL A 58 6.04 0.08 -2.53
C VAL A 58 5.63 -0.20 -3.97
N ILE A 59 5.91 -1.40 -4.44
CA ILE A 59 5.55 -1.82 -5.80
C ILE A 59 4.41 -2.82 -5.72
N HIS A 60 3.35 -2.57 -6.47
CA HIS A 60 2.20 -3.43 -6.62
C HIS A 60 2.15 -4.02 -8.04
N ASP A 61 2.07 -5.35 -8.12
CA ASP A 61 1.84 -6.10 -9.35
C ASP A 61 0.33 -6.22 -9.59
N ARG A 62 -0.22 -5.37 -10.45
CA ARG A 62 -1.67 -5.30 -10.74
C ARG A 62 -2.04 -6.27 -11.85
N PHE A 63 -3.18 -6.96 -11.73
CA PHE A 63 -3.62 -7.99 -12.69
C PHE A 63 -3.96 -7.44 -14.09
N TRP A 64 -4.60 -6.27 -14.16
CA TRP A 64 -5.23 -5.74 -15.39
C TRP A 64 -4.75 -4.33 -15.75
N MET A 65 -3.76 -3.83 -15.02
CA MET A 65 -3.27 -2.46 -15.14
C MET A 65 -1.74 -2.47 -15.08
N PRO A 66 -1.08 -1.40 -15.55
CA PRO A 66 0.36 -1.19 -15.36
C PRO A 66 0.79 -1.44 -13.91
N SER A 67 2.06 -1.73 -13.62
CA SER A 67 2.50 -1.78 -12.22
C SER A 67 2.22 -0.44 -11.51
N LEU A 68 1.87 -0.46 -10.22
CA LEU A 68 1.72 0.75 -9.42
C LEU A 68 2.90 0.83 -8.44
N THR A 69 3.66 1.92 -8.52
CA THR A 69 4.77 2.19 -7.60
C THR A 69 4.45 3.41 -6.76
N GLU A 70 4.24 3.21 -5.47
CA GLU A 70 4.10 4.29 -4.50
C GLU A 70 5.50 4.76 -4.09
N ARG A 71 5.78 6.06 -4.24
CA ARG A 71 7.07 6.71 -3.98
C ARG A 71 7.03 7.38 -2.59
N PHE A 72 8.01 7.08 -1.74
CA PHE A 72 8.10 7.62 -0.38
C PHE A 72 9.29 8.56 -0.17
N CYS A 73 10.46 8.23 -0.72
CA CYS A 73 11.68 9.02 -0.54
C CYS A 73 12.73 8.68 -1.61
N HIS A 74 13.76 9.53 -1.71
CA HIS A 74 14.93 9.33 -2.57
C HIS A 74 16.05 8.57 -1.90
N CYS A 75 16.71 7.69 -2.65
CA CYS A 75 17.95 7.12 -2.16
C CYS A 75 19.08 8.15 -2.20
N PRO A 76 19.92 8.19 -1.15
CA PRO A 76 21.05 9.11 -1.11
C PRO A 76 22.09 8.75 -2.19
N ASN A 77 22.91 9.75 -2.54
CA ASN A 77 23.99 9.66 -3.53
C ASN A 77 23.51 9.42 -4.96
N GLY A 78 22.32 9.91 -5.32
CA GLY A 78 21.79 9.82 -6.69
C GLY A 78 21.45 8.39 -7.14
N ARG A 79 21.38 7.44 -6.21
CA ARG A 79 20.92 6.09 -6.50
C ARG A 79 19.41 6.12 -6.74
N GLU A 80 18.94 5.35 -7.70
CA GLU A 80 17.51 5.24 -7.96
C GLU A 80 16.90 4.15 -7.05
N CYS A 81 15.82 4.48 -6.35
CA CYS A 81 15.06 3.47 -5.63
C CYS A 81 14.39 2.51 -6.64
N PRO A 82 14.62 1.18 -6.55
CA PRO A 82 14.04 0.22 -7.48
C PRO A 82 12.52 0.35 -7.56
N TRP A 83 11.98 0.49 -8.77
CA TRP A 83 10.55 0.75 -8.99
C TRP A 83 9.85 -0.29 -9.88
N GLN A 84 10.59 -1.22 -10.49
CA GLN A 84 10.04 -2.29 -11.31
C GLN A 84 9.69 -3.52 -10.48
N TRP A 85 8.57 -4.17 -10.83
CA TRP A 85 8.23 -5.47 -10.25
C TRP A 85 9.22 -6.54 -10.70
N THR A 86 9.78 -7.26 -9.72
CA THR A 86 10.69 -8.38 -9.95
C THR A 86 10.20 -9.62 -9.22
N LYS A 87 10.30 -10.79 -9.87
CA LYS A 87 9.99 -12.08 -9.22
C LYS A 87 11.10 -12.54 -8.27
N THR A 88 12.32 -12.06 -8.48
CA THR A 88 13.47 -12.30 -7.62
C THR A 88 13.61 -11.15 -6.63
N PHE A 89 13.76 -11.49 -5.35
CA PHE A 89 13.95 -10.51 -4.29
C PHE A 89 15.43 -10.39 -3.98
N ASP A 90 15.96 -9.20 -4.21
CA ASP A 90 17.31 -8.82 -3.81
C ASP A 90 17.39 -8.53 -2.30
N ASN A 91 18.59 -8.26 -1.81
CA ASN A 91 18.83 -7.90 -0.41
C ASN A 91 18.26 -6.51 -0.03
N SER A 92 17.58 -5.80 -0.93
CA SER A 92 16.91 -4.51 -0.71
C SER A 92 15.41 -4.59 -0.96
N THR A 93 14.84 -5.80 -0.93
CA THR A 93 13.43 -6.06 -1.19
C THR A 93 12.83 -6.90 -0.08
N MET A 94 11.61 -6.56 0.34
CA MET A 94 10.85 -7.34 1.31
C MET A 94 9.39 -7.53 0.89
N LEU A 95 8.82 -8.69 1.17
CA LEU A 95 7.43 -8.99 0.80
C LEU A 95 6.46 -8.22 1.70
N LEU A 96 5.57 -7.43 1.09
CA LEU A 96 4.45 -6.80 1.81
C LEU A 96 3.26 -7.75 1.85
N ASN A 97 2.85 -8.25 0.69
CA ASN A 97 1.77 -9.22 0.51
C ASN A 97 2.02 -10.04 -0.77
N ASN A 98 1.09 -10.90 -1.17
CA ASN A 98 1.29 -11.80 -2.31
C ASN A 98 1.58 -11.14 -3.67
N ARG A 99 1.25 -9.85 -3.83
CA ARG A 99 1.45 -9.08 -5.08
C ARG A 99 2.05 -7.70 -4.84
N SER A 100 2.72 -7.52 -3.70
CA SER A 100 3.34 -6.23 -3.35
C SER A 100 4.65 -6.43 -2.60
N VAL A 101 5.62 -5.58 -2.89
CA VAL A 101 6.94 -5.58 -2.24
C VAL A 101 7.30 -4.18 -1.75
N LEU A 102 8.04 -4.14 -0.64
CA LEU A 102 8.73 -2.98 -0.10
C LEU A 102 10.14 -2.95 -0.70
N LYS A 103 10.61 -1.78 -1.14
CA LYS A 103 11.96 -1.55 -1.66
C LYS A 103 12.71 -0.56 -0.78
N PHE A 104 14.02 -0.76 -0.68
CA PHE A 104 14.89 -0.02 0.22
C PHE A 104 16.13 0.50 -0.51
N CYS A 105 16.69 1.61 -0.01
CA CYS A 105 17.95 2.16 -0.49
C CYS A 105 19.18 1.48 0.12
N THR A 106 18.99 0.82 1.27
CA THR A 106 20.00 0.07 2.01
C THR A 106 19.75 -1.42 1.87
N GLN A 107 20.82 -2.22 1.96
CA GLN A 107 20.67 -3.67 2.06
C GLN A 107 20.13 -4.03 3.44
N LEU A 108 19.26 -5.04 3.48
CA LEU A 108 18.60 -5.54 4.67
C LEU A 108 19.42 -6.63 5.37
N ILE A 109 20.58 -7.01 4.84
CA ILE A 109 21.39 -8.13 5.35
C ILE A 109 21.87 -7.92 6.79
N GLU A 110 21.96 -6.65 7.22
CA GLU A 110 22.35 -6.27 8.58
C GLU A 110 21.17 -6.36 9.57
N LEU A 111 19.93 -6.48 9.09
CA LEU A 111 18.76 -6.62 9.95
C LEU A 111 18.54 -8.07 10.36
N GLU A 112 18.38 -8.28 11.67
CA GLU A 112 17.99 -9.57 12.21
C GLU A 112 16.53 -9.92 11.85
N THR A 113 16.22 -11.21 11.93
CA THR A 113 14.83 -11.68 11.82
C THR A 113 14.04 -11.26 13.05
N CYS A 114 12.82 -10.77 12.86
CA CYS A 114 11.97 -10.32 13.95
C CYS A 114 11.67 -11.41 14.98
N THR A 115 11.85 -11.08 16.26
CA THR A 115 11.42 -11.93 17.37
C THR A 115 9.92 -11.80 17.64
N HIS A 116 9.36 -12.70 18.45
CA HIS A 116 7.95 -12.67 18.78
C HIS A 116 7.60 -11.41 19.60
N LYS A 117 6.61 -10.63 19.12
CA LYS A 117 6.14 -9.34 19.67
C LYS A 117 7.08 -8.13 19.46
N GLN A 118 8.20 -8.29 18.78
CA GLN A 118 9.03 -7.16 18.39
C GLN A 118 8.29 -6.24 17.42
N GLU A 119 8.49 -4.93 17.61
CA GLU A 119 7.99 -3.89 16.72
C GLU A 119 8.78 -3.96 15.41
N ALA A 120 8.17 -4.52 14.38
CA ALA A 120 8.82 -4.85 13.14
C ALA A 120 8.81 -3.71 12.12
N VAL A 121 7.69 -2.97 12.06
CA VAL A 121 7.50 -1.85 11.13
C VAL A 121 6.79 -0.72 11.85
N ILE A 122 7.26 0.49 11.62
CA ILE A 122 6.67 1.73 12.10
C ILE A 122 6.23 2.52 10.87
N VAL A 123 4.95 2.89 10.83
CA VAL A 123 4.35 3.68 9.76
C VAL A 123 3.90 5.01 10.35
N HIS A 124 4.53 6.10 9.93
CA HIS A 124 4.03 7.45 10.17
C HIS A 124 3.10 7.83 9.02
N ALA A 125 1.93 8.33 9.38
CA ALA A 125 0.89 8.64 8.43
C ALA A 125 0.07 9.86 8.83
N GLU A 126 -0.52 10.48 7.83
CA GLU A 126 -1.57 11.48 8.03
C GLU A 126 -2.95 10.86 7.82
N GLY A 127 -3.98 11.50 8.37
CA GLY A 127 -5.38 11.13 8.16
C GLY A 127 -6.07 10.69 9.43
N ASN A 128 -7.10 9.87 9.27
CA ASN A 128 -7.93 9.38 10.37
C ASN A 128 -8.04 7.84 10.30
N ASN A 129 -8.78 7.25 11.24
CA ASN A 129 -8.95 5.79 11.26
C ASN A 129 -9.61 5.23 10.00
N SER A 130 -10.40 6.00 9.27
CA SER A 130 -11.06 5.51 8.06
C SER A 130 -10.20 5.61 6.81
N TYR A 131 -9.21 6.50 6.81
CA TYR A 131 -8.35 6.76 5.67
C TYR A 131 -6.99 7.27 6.13
N ILE A 132 -5.95 6.49 5.83
CA ILE A 132 -4.57 6.70 6.30
C ILE A 132 -3.66 6.86 5.08
N ILE A 133 -2.85 7.92 5.05
CA ILE A 133 -1.84 8.20 4.02
C ILE A 133 -0.46 8.03 4.66
N PRO A 134 0.24 6.92 4.41
CA PRO A 134 1.60 6.74 4.92
C PRO A 134 2.55 7.73 4.22
N HIS A 135 3.45 8.34 4.98
CA HIS A 135 4.51 9.20 4.44
C HIS A 135 5.92 8.74 4.84
N ASN A 136 6.07 8.03 5.96
CA ASN A 136 7.32 7.38 6.34
C ASN A 136 7.04 5.96 6.83
N VAL A 137 7.82 5.00 6.31
CA VAL A 137 7.72 3.59 6.71
C VAL A 137 9.12 3.09 6.99
N THR A 138 9.40 2.77 8.25
CA THR A 138 10.71 2.26 8.68
C THR A 138 10.56 0.83 9.18
N ILE A 139 11.47 -0.04 8.76
CA ILE A 139 11.54 -1.42 9.27
C ILE A 139 12.66 -1.55 10.31
N ASN A 140 12.40 -2.34 11.35
CA ASN A 140 13.36 -2.60 12.42
C ASN A 140 13.97 -4.01 12.35
N CYS A 141 13.33 -4.93 11.64
CA CYS A 141 13.74 -6.33 11.51
C CYS A 141 13.08 -6.98 10.30
N ILE A 142 13.62 -8.12 9.85
CA ILE A 142 13.10 -8.87 8.71
C ILE A 142 11.92 -9.74 9.16
N CYS A 143 10.77 -9.61 8.49
CA CYS A 143 9.63 -10.47 8.70
C CYS A 143 9.71 -11.72 7.81
N PRO A 144 9.75 -12.94 8.37
CA PRO A 144 9.80 -14.14 7.54
C PRO A 144 8.57 -14.27 6.64
N GLN A 145 8.73 -14.85 5.45
CA GLN A 145 7.60 -15.07 4.53
C GLN A 145 6.51 -16.00 5.11
N THR A 146 6.88 -16.85 6.07
CA THR A 146 5.98 -17.72 6.85
C THR A 146 5.15 -16.95 7.89
N HIS A 147 5.37 -15.64 8.03
CA HIS A 147 4.66 -14.76 8.95
C HIS A 147 3.77 -13.78 8.20
N TYR A 148 2.87 -13.12 8.92
CA TYR A 148 2.05 -12.02 8.44
C TYR A 148 2.20 -10.80 9.33
N TRP A 149 1.91 -9.64 8.75
CA TRP A 149 1.90 -8.35 9.43
C TRP A 149 0.66 -8.20 10.30
N LYS A 150 0.84 -8.05 11.61
CA LYS A 150 -0.24 -7.77 12.54
C LYS A 150 -0.03 -6.41 13.17
N LEU A 151 -1.02 -5.55 13.02
CA LEU A 151 -1.08 -4.30 13.75
C LEU A 151 -0.99 -4.59 15.25
N GLN A 152 -0.07 -3.93 15.93
CA GLN A 152 0.17 -4.05 17.36
C GLN A 152 -0.43 -2.89 18.14
N LYS A 153 -0.20 -1.65 17.69
CA LYS A 153 -0.72 -0.45 18.34
C LYS A 153 -0.90 0.71 17.36
N TYR A 154 -1.80 1.62 17.73
CA TYR A 154 -2.01 2.93 17.12
C TYR A 154 -1.63 3.99 18.14
N ILE A 155 -0.89 5.00 17.70
CA ILE A 155 -0.57 6.19 18.49
C ILE A 155 -1.10 7.39 17.70
N TYR A 156 -1.93 8.22 18.32
CA TYR A 156 -2.37 9.47 17.73
C TYR A 156 -1.41 10.57 18.14
N GLU A 157 -0.95 11.33 17.16
CA GLU A 157 -0.09 12.49 17.35
C GLU A 157 -0.88 13.75 16.94
N GLU A 158 -0.41 14.93 17.34
CA GLU A 158 -1.11 16.21 17.10
C GLU A 158 -1.39 16.44 15.60
N TYR A 159 -0.49 15.99 14.73
CA TYR A 159 -0.57 16.18 13.28
C TYR A 159 -0.60 14.87 12.47
N GLY A 160 -0.97 13.74 13.10
CA GLY A 160 -1.00 12.46 12.39
C GLY A 160 -1.21 11.25 13.27
N LEU A 161 -0.82 10.09 12.78
CA LEU A 161 -0.86 8.84 13.52
C LEU A 161 0.35 7.96 13.20
N VAL A 162 0.72 7.14 14.17
CA VAL A 162 1.75 6.13 14.04
C VAL A 162 1.13 4.75 14.19
N GLN A 163 1.30 3.91 13.18
CA GLN A 163 0.93 2.50 13.24
C GLN A 163 2.18 1.66 13.46
N ILE A 164 2.11 0.75 14.43
CA ILE A 164 3.21 -0.15 14.72
C ILE A 164 2.74 -1.57 14.48
N PHE A 165 3.50 -2.30 13.67
CA PHE A 165 3.20 -3.67 13.25
C PHE A 165 4.26 -4.63 13.78
N ARG A 166 3.84 -5.87 14.01
CA ARG A 166 4.70 -7.00 14.35
C ARG A 166 4.48 -8.17 13.40
N CYS A 167 5.43 -9.10 13.43
CA CYS A 167 5.34 -10.35 12.69
C CYS A 167 4.65 -11.45 13.51
N VAL A 168 3.76 -12.20 12.86
CA VAL A 168 3.04 -13.34 13.47
C VAL A 168 3.09 -14.55 12.56
N LYS A 169 3.52 -15.69 13.10
CA LYS A 169 3.61 -16.94 12.32
C LYS A 169 2.24 -17.32 11.77
N LYS A 170 2.17 -17.62 10.48
CA LYS A 170 0.97 -18.18 9.86
C LYS A 170 0.78 -19.60 10.37
N ARG A 171 -0.40 -19.89 10.91
CA ARG A 171 -0.82 -21.26 11.19
C ARG A 171 -1.22 -21.97 9.89
N MET A 172 -1.34 -23.29 9.94
CA MET A 172 -2.12 -24.00 8.93
C MET A 172 -3.61 -23.78 9.21
N CYS A 173 -4.37 -23.53 8.15
CA CYS A 173 -5.83 -23.42 8.21
C CYS A 173 -6.50 -24.77 7.90
N GLU A 174 -7.74 -24.90 8.35
CA GLU A 174 -8.62 -26.00 7.94
C GLU A 174 -9.40 -25.64 6.66
N THR A 175 -10.18 -26.61 6.16
CA THR A 175 -11.09 -26.35 5.05
C THR A 175 -12.18 -25.38 5.51
N LEU A 176 -12.48 -24.36 4.70
CA LEU A 176 -13.40 -23.27 5.02
C LEU A 176 -12.98 -22.34 6.17
N ASP A 177 -11.76 -22.48 6.70
CA ASP A 177 -11.23 -21.50 7.64
C ASP A 177 -11.03 -20.14 6.97
N PHE A 178 -11.24 -19.07 7.74
CA PHE A 178 -10.83 -17.73 7.36
C PHE A 178 -9.32 -17.69 7.11
N CYS A 179 -8.93 -17.28 5.90
CA CYS A 179 -7.54 -17.32 5.47
C CYS A 179 -6.89 -15.95 5.24
N GLY A 180 -7.69 -14.89 5.18
CA GLY A 180 -7.19 -13.53 5.09
C GLY A 180 -8.14 -12.58 4.40
N TYR A 181 -7.62 -11.39 4.08
CA TYR A 181 -8.38 -10.33 3.43
C TYR A 181 -7.84 -10.09 2.02
N ILE A 182 -8.73 -9.98 1.04
CA ILE A 182 -8.39 -9.65 -0.34
C ILE A 182 -8.82 -8.21 -0.61
N ARG A 183 -7.86 -7.32 -0.91
CA ARG A 183 -8.15 -5.91 -1.17
C ARG A 183 -9.15 -5.78 -2.32
N SER A 184 -10.10 -4.86 -2.19
CA SER A 184 -11.10 -4.62 -3.25
C SER A 184 -10.55 -3.84 -4.45
N ASP A 185 -9.45 -3.11 -4.29
CA ASP A 185 -8.85 -2.26 -5.32
C ASP A 185 -7.80 -2.99 -6.18
N LEU A 186 -6.87 -3.70 -5.55
CA LEU A 186 -5.72 -4.34 -6.22
C LEU A 186 -5.82 -5.87 -6.25
N PHE A 187 -6.79 -6.47 -5.57
CA PHE A 187 -6.94 -7.93 -5.42
C PHE A 187 -5.70 -8.65 -4.86
N SER A 188 -4.81 -7.92 -4.17
CA SER A 188 -3.76 -8.54 -3.39
C SER A 188 -4.30 -9.03 -2.04
N ALA A 189 -3.69 -10.08 -1.50
CA ALA A 189 -4.17 -10.82 -0.35
C ALA A 189 -3.23 -10.65 0.85
N TYR A 190 -3.81 -10.25 1.98
CA TYR A 190 -3.17 -10.28 3.30
C TYR A 190 -3.54 -11.58 4.00
N TYR A 191 -2.72 -12.63 3.77
CA TYR A 191 -2.94 -13.95 4.34
C TYR A 191 -2.69 -14.00 5.84
N ARG A 192 -3.60 -14.63 6.59
CA ARG A 192 -3.52 -14.84 8.04
C ARG A 192 -3.08 -16.27 8.41
N CYS A 193 -3.20 -17.19 7.48
CA CYS A 193 -2.77 -18.58 7.59
C CYS A 193 -2.39 -19.14 6.21
N THR A 194 -1.88 -20.36 6.18
CA THR A 194 -1.63 -21.13 4.97
C THR A 194 -2.75 -22.14 4.79
N CYS A 195 -3.45 -22.10 3.65
CA CYS A 195 -4.48 -23.08 3.33
C CYS A 195 -3.87 -24.49 3.14
N PRO A 196 -4.64 -25.55 3.41
CA PRO A 196 -4.17 -26.91 3.22
C PRO A 196 -3.96 -27.22 1.72
N GLU A 197 -3.32 -28.36 1.42
CA GLU A 197 -3.11 -28.78 0.03
C GLU A 197 -4.43 -28.84 -0.76
N LYS A 198 -4.36 -28.51 -2.05
CA LYS A 198 -5.53 -28.46 -2.95
C LYS A 198 -6.60 -27.45 -2.51
N HIS A 199 -6.24 -26.43 -1.73
CA HIS A 199 -7.11 -25.31 -1.39
C HIS A 199 -6.53 -23.97 -1.85
N LEU A 200 -7.41 -23.05 -2.21
CA LEU A 200 -7.10 -21.66 -2.48
C LEU A 200 -7.80 -20.77 -1.47
N CYS A 201 -7.10 -19.72 -1.03
CA CYS A 201 -7.68 -18.67 -0.21
C CYS A 201 -8.44 -17.68 -1.10
N ILE A 202 -9.76 -17.83 -1.19
CA ILE A 202 -10.62 -17.03 -2.08
C ILE A 202 -11.87 -16.53 -1.36
N PHE A 203 -12.46 -15.45 -1.87
CA PHE A 203 -13.77 -14.98 -1.44
C PHE A 203 -14.83 -15.44 -2.46
N LYS A 204 -15.93 -16.03 -1.98
CA LYS A 204 -17.11 -16.32 -2.81
C LYS A 204 -18.20 -15.25 -2.64
N ASN A 205 -18.34 -14.75 -1.41
CA ASN A 205 -19.24 -13.64 -1.11
C ASN A 205 -18.54 -12.31 -1.38
N LYS A 206 -19.25 -11.36 -2.00
CA LYS A 206 -18.76 -10.01 -2.29
C LYS A 206 -19.00 -9.04 -1.14
N THR A 207 -19.34 -9.51 0.06
CA THR A 207 -19.38 -8.68 1.26
C THR A 207 -18.01 -8.07 1.54
N GLN A 208 -18.00 -6.75 1.63
CA GLN A 208 -16.82 -5.95 1.93
C GLN A 208 -16.80 -5.56 3.40
N VAL A 209 -15.61 -5.56 4.00
CA VAL A 209 -15.35 -5.06 5.34
C VAL A 209 -14.21 -4.06 5.30
N ASN A 210 -14.22 -3.05 6.16
CA ASN A 210 -13.09 -2.15 6.31
C ASN A 210 -11.99 -2.85 7.15
N VAL A 211 -10.77 -2.89 6.64
CA VAL A 211 -9.63 -3.55 7.27
C VAL A 211 -8.45 -2.59 7.42
N HIS A 212 -7.60 -2.92 8.39
CA HIS A 212 -6.35 -2.23 8.64
C HIS A 212 -5.20 -3.23 8.53
N GLU A 213 -4.54 -3.21 7.38
CA GLU A 213 -3.36 -3.99 7.07
C GLU A 213 -2.16 -3.07 6.88
N LEU A 214 -0.94 -3.64 6.87
CA LEU A 214 0.26 -2.85 6.64
C LEU A 214 0.15 -2.14 5.28
N LEU A 215 0.21 -0.80 5.32
CA LEU A 215 0.07 0.10 4.17
C LEU A 215 -1.25 -0.03 3.41
N TYR A 216 -2.31 -0.45 4.11
CA TYR A 216 -3.65 -0.49 3.55
C TYR A 216 -4.73 -0.33 4.62
N THR A 217 -5.49 0.76 4.51
CA THR A 217 -6.74 0.97 5.25
C THR A 217 -7.85 1.14 4.23
N GLY A 218 -8.85 0.25 4.24
CA GLY A 218 -9.93 0.31 3.27
C GLY A 218 -10.72 -0.97 3.13
N SER A 219 -11.51 -1.03 2.06
CA SER A 219 -12.47 -2.11 1.82
C SER A 219 -11.81 -3.40 1.30
N ALA A 220 -12.00 -4.52 1.99
CA ALA A 220 -11.52 -5.83 1.57
C ALA A 220 -12.61 -6.91 1.65
N TYR A 221 -12.45 -7.96 0.85
CA TYR A 221 -13.25 -9.17 0.92
C TYR A 221 -12.68 -10.14 1.94
N ILE A 222 -13.56 -10.79 2.69
CA ILE A 222 -13.18 -11.88 3.60
C ILE A 222 -12.98 -13.16 2.77
N ALA A 223 -11.79 -13.75 2.86
CA ALA A 223 -11.42 -14.95 2.12
C ALA A 223 -11.37 -16.18 3.03
N TYR A 224 -11.69 -17.33 2.44
CA TYR A 224 -11.70 -18.63 3.11
C TYR A 224 -10.96 -19.68 2.27
N CYS A 225 -10.46 -20.73 2.91
CA CYS A 225 -9.81 -21.83 2.22
C CYS A 225 -10.85 -22.73 1.53
N TYR A 226 -10.96 -22.65 0.20
CA TYR A 226 -11.82 -23.51 -0.61
C TYR A 226 -11.01 -24.50 -1.42
N ARG A 227 -11.51 -25.74 -1.53
CA ARG A 227 -10.93 -26.74 -2.41
C ARG A 227 -11.11 -26.36 -3.87
N PHE A 228 -10.10 -26.63 -4.70
CA PHE A 228 -10.13 -26.47 -6.16
C PHE A 228 -9.98 -27.82 -6.88
#